data_AF-A0AAD2ABM7-F1
#
_entry.id   AF-A0AAD2ABM7-F1
#
_cell.length_a   1.000
_cell.length_b   1.000
_cell.length_c   1.000
_cell.angle_alpha   90.00
_cell.angle_beta   90.00
_cell.angle_gamma   90.00
#
_symmetry.space_group_name_H-M   'P 1'
#
loop_
_entity.id
_entity.type
_entity.pdbx_description
1 polymer ?
#
loop_
_entity_poly.entity_id
_entity_poly.type
_entity_poly.pdbx_seq_one_letter_code
_entity_poly.pdbx_strand_id
1 'polypeptide(L)'
;METSSQRVSLLSSSTVYMVSGDLEMGNAEIRTIDQLTSAGEVGSFWVLATVCSIETEHKWWYLSCKRCPKKVNCVGTRFYCEKCDRFDNSGHPRLNVVVGDGGGGAASLAV
;
A
#
# COMPACT_ATOMS: atom_id res chain seq x y z
N MET A 1 -30.11 -14.89 6.78
CA MET A 1 -28.75 -14.81 6.19
C MET A 1 -28.20 -13.46 6.56
N GLU A 2 -27.44 -13.37 7.64
CA GLU A 2 -26.91 -12.10 8.16
C GLU A 2 -25.65 -11.71 7.37
N THR A 3 -25.70 -10.56 6.70
CA THR A 3 -24.53 -9.96 6.05
C THR A 3 -23.77 -9.13 7.08
N SER A 4 -22.66 -9.67 7.58
CA SER A 4 -21.73 -8.95 8.47
C SER A 4 -21.00 -7.87 7.66
N SER A 5 -21.52 -6.64 7.68
CA SER A 5 -20.86 -5.46 7.11
C SER A 5 -19.68 -5.04 7.98
N GLN A 6 -18.46 -5.21 7.49
CA GLN A 6 -17.27 -4.69 8.16
C GLN A 6 -17.19 -3.18 7.94
N ARG A 7 -17.20 -2.39 9.03
CA ARG A 7 -17.04 -0.94 8.96
C ARG A 7 -15.57 -0.60 8.68
N VAL A 8 -15.33 0.05 7.55
CA VAL A 8 -14.08 0.78 7.30
C VAL A 8 -14.09 2.01 8.21
N SER A 9 -13.27 2.01 9.25
CA SER A 9 -13.06 3.19 10.09
C SER A 9 -12.22 4.22 9.33
N LEU A 10 -12.77 5.42 9.13
CA LEU A 10 -12.06 6.57 8.57
C LEU A 10 -10.90 6.93 9.52
N LEU A 11 -9.66 6.61 9.14
CA LEU A 11 -8.48 7.04 9.89
C LEU A 11 -8.31 8.55 9.71
N SER A 12 -8.43 9.28 10.82
CA SER A 12 -8.43 10.74 10.86
C SER A 12 -7.13 11.33 10.31
N SER A 13 -7.25 11.96 9.13
CA SER A 13 -6.58 13.18 8.63
C SER A 13 -5.08 13.41 8.70
N SER A 14 -4.26 12.66 9.44
CA SER A 14 -2.84 13.05 9.64
C SER A 14 -1.87 12.61 8.53
N THR A 15 -2.25 11.71 7.62
CA THR A 15 -1.36 11.31 6.50
C THR A 15 -1.76 11.98 5.19
N VAL A 16 -3.03 12.36 5.06
CA VAL A 16 -3.58 12.97 3.84
C VAL A 16 -3.13 14.42 3.65
N TYR A 17 -2.81 15.15 4.73
CA TYR A 17 -2.45 16.57 4.65
C TYR A 17 -1.05 16.85 4.08
N MET A 18 -0.11 15.91 4.20
CA MET A 18 1.27 16.15 3.73
C MET A 18 1.37 16.08 2.20
N VAL A 19 0.68 15.11 1.60
CA VAL A 19 0.70 14.89 0.14
C VAL A 19 0.08 16.07 -0.63
N SER A 20 -1.00 16.67 -0.10
CA SER A 20 -1.59 17.88 -0.70
C SER A 20 -0.63 19.07 -0.64
N GLY A 21 0.06 19.30 0.49
CA GLY A 21 0.99 20.41 0.63
C GLY A 21 2.19 20.31 -0.31
N ASP A 22 2.77 19.12 -0.47
CA ASP A 22 3.90 18.86 -1.37
C ASP A 22 3.52 19.03 -2.86
N LEU A 23 2.32 18.58 -3.22
CA LEU A 23 1.77 18.77 -4.56
C LEU A 23 1.49 20.24 -4.89
N GLU A 24 0.91 20.98 -3.94
CA GLU A 24 0.63 22.41 -4.09
C GLU A 24 1.90 23.28 -4.14
N MET A 25 2.95 22.88 -3.41
CA MET A 25 4.25 23.55 -3.45
C MET A 25 5.07 23.22 -4.71
N GLY A 26 4.62 22.28 -5.56
CA GLY A 26 5.36 21.82 -6.73
C GLY A 26 6.70 21.14 -6.41
N ASN A 27 6.87 20.66 -5.18
CA ASN A 27 8.12 20.04 -4.73
C ASN A 27 8.19 18.54 -5.08
N ALA A 28 7.06 17.94 -5.46
CA ALA A 28 6.92 16.55 -5.85
C ALA A 28 6.57 16.46 -7.35
N GLU A 29 7.45 15.83 -8.13
CA GLU A 29 7.14 15.48 -9.51
C GLU A 29 6.14 14.32 -9.52
N ILE A 30 4.89 14.60 -9.90
CA ILE A 30 3.90 13.54 -10.15
C ILE A 30 4.17 12.90 -11.51
N ARG A 31 4.28 11.58 -11.50
CA ARG A 31 4.38 10.76 -12.72
C ARG A 31 3.15 9.88 -12.89
N THR A 32 2.92 9.49 -14.15
CA THR A 32 1.96 8.46 -14.51
C THR A 32 2.57 7.07 -14.35
N ILE A 33 1.73 6.07 -14.15
CA ILE A 33 2.09 4.65 -14.06
C ILE A 33 2.80 4.21 -15.34
N ASP A 34 2.35 4.68 -16.52
CA ASP A 34 2.97 4.35 -17.80
C ASP A 34 4.40 4.93 -17.93
N GLN A 35 4.63 6.15 -17.45
CA GLN A 35 5.97 6.74 -17.41
C GLN A 35 6.92 5.91 -16.54
N LEU A 36 6.47 5.47 -15.37
CA LEU A 36 7.28 4.66 -14.46
C LEU A 36 7.57 3.27 -15.04
N THR A 37 6.57 2.66 -15.64
CA THR A 37 6.69 1.33 -16.26
C THR A 37 7.63 1.35 -17.45
N SER A 38 7.61 2.42 -18.25
CA SER A 38 8.46 2.59 -19.43
C SER A 38 9.91 2.95 -19.07
N ALA A 39 10.12 3.72 -18.00
CA ALA A 39 11.45 4.16 -17.59
C ALA A 39 12.29 3.04 -16.95
N GLY A 40 11.65 2.10 -16.24
CA GLY A 40 12.35 1.00 -15.55
C GLY A 40 13.24 1.46 -14.38
N GLU A 41 13.06 2.68 -13.90
CA GLU A 41 13.81 3.25 -12.79
C GLU A 41 13.39 2.63 -11.46
N VAL A 42 14.36 2.39 -10.56
CA VAL A 42 14.09 1.91 -9.19
C VAL A 42 14.17 3.10 -8.24
N GLY A 43 13.06 3.42 -7.59
CA GLY A 43 12.99 4.56 -6.68
C GLY A 43 11.63 4.72 -6.00
N SER A 44 11.50 5.83 -5.27
CA SER A 44 10.22 6.27 -4.70
C SER A 44 9.64 7.37 -5.59
N PHE A 45 8.40 7.19 -6.01
CA PHE A 45 7.73 8.10 -6.94
C PHE A 45 6.36 8.51 -6.40
N TRP A 46 5.90 9.68 -6.82
CA TRP A 46 4.55 10.16 -6.55
C TRP A 46 3.66 9.91 -7.76
N VAL A 47 2.53 9.24 -7.53
CA VAL A 47 1.53 8.95 -8.56
C VAL A 47 0.17 9.35 -8.01
N LEU A 48 -0.58 10.13 -8.80
CA LEU A 48 -1.99 10.39 -8.52
C LEU A 48 -2.83 9.32 -9.22
N ALA A 49 -3.44 8.44 -8.43
CA ALA A 49 -4.23 7.31 -8.94
C ALA A 49 -5.52 7.10 -8.13
N THR A 50 -6.49 6.46 -8.76
CA THR A 50 -7.73 6.00 -8.14
C THR A 50 -7.60 4.52 -7.78
N VAL A 51 -8.03 4.14 -6.59
CA VAL A 51 -8.18 2.72 -6.23
C VAL A 51 -9.34 2.14 -7.02
N CYS A 52 -9.05 1.28 -7.99
CA CYS A 52 -10.04 0.67 -8.88
C CYS A 52 -10.70 -0.54 -8.22
N SER A 53 -9.90 -1.38 -7.55
CA SER A 53 -10.39 -2.57 -6.86
C SER A 53 -9.39 -3.07 -5.81
N ILE A 54 -9.88 -3.91 -4.89
CA ILE A 54 -9.01 -4.77 -4.06
C ILE A 54 -8.87 -6.08 -4.82
N GLU A 55 -7.65 -6.58 -5.00
CA GLU A 55 -7.44 -7.92 -5.56
C GLU A 55 -8.15 -8.92 -4.65
N THR A 56 -9.06 -9.75 -5.13
CA THR A 56 -9.79 -10.71 -4.26
C THR A 56 -9.33 -12.15 -4.47
N GLU A 57 -8.59 -12.40 -5.54
CA GLU A 57 -8.07 -13.70 -5.89
C GLU A 57 -6.71 -13.92 -5.21
N HIS A 58 -6.64 -14.93 -4.34
CA HIS A 58 -5.42 -15.52 -3.75
C HIS A 58 -4.35 -14.53 -3.23
N LYS A 59 -4.19 -14.45 -1.90
CA LYS A 59 -3.19 -13.60 -1.21
C LYS A 59 -3.46 -12.09 -1.34
N TRP A 60 -4.74 -11.72 -1.45
CA TRP A 60 -5.23 -10.34 -1.40
C TRP A 60 -4.78 -9.50 -0.20
N TRP A 61 -4.29 -10.17 0.84
CA TRP A 61 -3.67 -9.53 1.98
C TRP A 61 -2.56 -10.40 2.57
N TYR A 62 -1.66 -9.74 3.31
CA TYR A 62 -0.68 -10.40 4.17
C TYR A 62 -0.31 -9.51 5.34
N LEU A 63 0.29 -10.11 6.37
CA LEU A 63 0.90 -9.34 7.46
C LEU A 63 2.35 -9.01 7.10
N SER A 64 2.73 -7.74 7.23
CA SER A 64 4.10 -7.26 7.11
C SER A 64 4.69 -6.87 8.46
N CYS A 65 6.01 -6.71 8.47
CA CYS A 65 6.73 -6.13 9.59
C CYS A 65 6.27 -4.69 9.86
N LYS A 66 6.39 -4.24 11.12
CA LYS A 66 6.10 -2.85 11.51
C LYS A 66 7.10 -1.82 11.00
N ARG A 67 8.32 -2.26 10.68
CA ARG A 67 9.47 -1.39 10.34
C ARG A 67 9.90 -1.48 8.88
N CYS A 68 9.40 -2.46 8.14
CA CYS A 68 9.72 -2.63 6.73
C CYS A 68 8.55 -3.30 6.00
N PRO A 69 8.48 -3.21 4.66
CA PRO A 69 7.37 -3.77 3.89
C PRO A 69 7.40 -5.30 3.75
N LYS A 70 8.42 -5.99 4.29
CA LYS A 70 8.56 -7.44 4.12
C LYS A 70 7.46 -8.19 4.90
N LYS A 71 6.89 -9.21 4.25
CA LYS A 71 5.95 -10.16 4.86
C LYS A 71 6.58 -10.84 6.08
N VAL A 72 5.80 -11.01 7.14
CA VAL A 72 6.23 -11.73 8.36
C VAL A 72 5.77 -13.19 8.32
N ASN A 73 6.55 -14.05 8.97
CA ASN A 73 6.21 -15.45 9.20
C ASN A 73 5.50 -15.58 10.55
N CYS A 74 4.39 -16.31 10.59
CA CYS A 74 3.70 -16.62 11.84
C CYS A 74 4.39 -17.79 12.54
N VAL A 75 4.89 -17.58 13.76
CA VAL A 75 5.54 -18.60 14.58
C VAL A 75 4.83 -18.65 15.93
N GLY A 76 3.95 -19.63 16.10
CA GLY A 76 3.02 -19.68 17.23
C GLY A 76 2.09 -18.47 17.24
N THR A 77 2.11 -17.68 18.31
CA THR A 77 1.32 -16.45 18.48
C THR A 77 2.06 -15.17 18.10
N ARG A 78 3.29 -15.29 17.57
CA ARG A 78 4.16 -14.16 17.23
C ARG A 78 4.46 -14.09 15.74
N PHE A 79 4.93 -12.94 15.31
CA PHE A 79 5.24 -12.62 13.93
C PHE A 79 6.74 -12.32 13.78
N TYR A 80 7.44 -13.13 13.02
CA TYR A 80 8.87 -12.98 12.76
C TYR A 80 9.15 -12.29 11.43
N CYS A 81 9.99 -11.25 11.45
CA CYS A 81 10.49 -10.60 10.24
C CYS A 81 11.93 -11.03 9.96
N GLU A 82 12.16 -11.74 8.85
CA GLU A 82 13.51 -12.15 8.43
C GLU A 82 14.43 -10.97 8.10
N LYS A 83 13.89 -9.88 7.52
CA LYS A 83 14.72 -8.73 7.11
C LYS A 83 15.20 -7.93 8.32
N CYS A 84 14.38 -7.83 9.37
CA CYS A 84 14.70 -7.07 10.57
C CYS A 84 15.22 -7.95 11.72
N ASP A 85 15.23 -9.27 11.51
CA ASP A 85 15.54 -10.31 12.51
C ASP A 85 14.87 -10.06 13.87
N ARG A 86 13.54 -9.99 13.88
CA ARG A 86 12.76 -9.61 15.06
C ARG A 86 11.40 -10.28 15.12
N PHE A 87 10.96 -10.56 16.35
CA PHE A 87 9.58 -10.91 16.66
C PHE A 87 8.75 -9.70 17.11
N ASP A 88 7.52 -9.63 16.62
CA ASP A 88 6.48 -8.74 17.11
C ASP A 88 5.23 -9.55 17.53
N ASN A 89 4.44 -8.97 18.43
CA ASN A 89 3.17 -9.58 18.87
C ASN A 89 2.01 -9.28 17.90
N SER A 90 2.24 -8.46 16.86
CA SER A 90 1.27 -8.15 15.80
C SER A 90 2.00 -7.80 14.51
N GLY A 91 1.40 -8.16 13.37
CA GLY A 91 1.82 -7.67 12.05
C GLY A 91 1.03 -6.44 11.62
N HIS A 92 1.50 -5.76 10.57
CA HIS A 92 0.71 -4.74 9.87
C HIS A 92 0.00 -5.38 8.68
N PRO A 93 -1.34 -5.31 8.60
CA PRO A 93 -2.04 -5.80 7.41
C PRO A 93 -1.64 -4.95 6.21
N ARG A 94 -1.34 -5.62 5.10
CA ARG A 94 -1.17 -5.02 3.78
C ARG A 94 -2.19 -5.60 2.82
N LEU A 95 -2.77 -4.76 1.99
CA LEU A 95 -3.79 -5.13 1.00
C LEU A 95 -3.22 -4.97 -0.40
N ASN A 96 -3.42 -5.96 -1.26
CA ASN A 96 -3.16 -5.80 -2.68
C ASN A 96 -4.34 -5.05 -3.32
N VAL A 97 -4.07 -3.87 -3.86
CA VAL A 97 -5.04 -3.02 -4.53
C VAL A 97 -4.62 -2.78 -5.96
N VAL A 98 -5.59 -2.75 -6.86
CA VAL A 98 -5.40 -2.29 -8.23
C VAL A 98 -5.69 -0.80 -8.26
N VAL A 99 -4.72 -0.03 -8.74
CA VAL A 99 -4.86 1.42 -8.96
C VAL A 99 -4.78 1.72 -10.44
N GLY A 100 -5.53 2.72 -10.87
CA GLY A 100 -5.49 3.26 -12.23
C GLY A 100 -5.29 4.76 -12.20
N ASP A 101 -4.55 5.31 -13.17
CA ASP A 101 -4.34 6.75 -13.30
C ASP A 101 -5.05 7.34 -14.53
N GLY A 102 -5.01 8.67 -14.64
CA GLY A 102 -5.60 9.38 -15.79
C GLY A 102 -4.82 9.22 -17.10
N GLY A 103 -3.61 8.66 -17.05
CA GLY A 103 -2.78 8.35 -18.23
C GLY A 103 -3.17 7.06 -18.93
N GLY A 104 -4.03 6.24 -18.31
CA GLY A 104 -4.46 4.93 -18.81
C GLY A 104 -3.64 3.76 -18.26
N GLY A 105 -2.67 4.04 -17.39
CA GLY A 105 -1.87 3.01 -16.74
C GLY A 105 -2.60 2.40 -15.54
N ALA A 106 -2.30 1.14 -15.26
CA ALA A 106 -2.80 0.42 -14.09
C ALA A 106 -1.70 -0.41 -13.42
N ALA A 107 -1.73 -0.48 -12.09
CA ALA A 107 -0.75 -1.23 -11.31
C ALA A 107 -1.42 -1.94 -10.12
N SER A 108 -0.85 -3.08 -9.71
CA SER A 108 -1.20 -3.75 -8.46
C SER A 108 -0.17 -3.40 -7.39
N LEU A 109 -0.62 -2.87 -6.25
CA LEU A 109 0.23 -2.37 -5.17
C LEU A 109 -0.21 -2.94 -3.82
N ALA A 110 0.76 -3.24 -2.96
CA ALA A 110 0.51 -3.63 -1.57
C ALA A 110 0.54 -2.41 -0.65
N VAL A 111 -0.61 -1.93 -0.19
CA VAL A 111 -0.76 -0.77 0.71
C VAL A 111 -0.85 -1.19 2.17
#